data_AF-A0A955X2T1-F1
#
_entry.id   AF-A0A955X2T1-F1
#
_cell.length_a   1.000
_cell.length_b   1.000
_cell.length_c   1.000
_cell.angle_alpha   90.00
_cell.angle_beta   90.00
_cell.angle_gamma   90.00
#
_symmetry.space_group_name_H-M   'P 1'
#
loop_
_entity.id
_entity.type
_entity.pdbx_description
1 polymer ?
#
loop_
_entity_poly.entity_id
_entity_poly.type
_entity_poly.pdbx_seq_one_letter_code
_entity_poly.pdbx_strand_id
1 'polypeptide(L)'
;MGNEVFELDGEPALALYRRYLGELADGLPGTGLLFPLQVRTDDRPEPVVRTLLAIDEQTQSVTFAADIPQGSRAQLMRTNVDGLLDGAERAAAQAAPAGTSGPMLAVAISCVGRRMVMSERTEEEAEATLSVLPPGTVQVGFYSYGEISPRGSFCDLHNQTMTLTTIMEL
;
A
#
# COMPACT_ATOMS: atom_id res chain seq x y z
N MET A 1 -10.25 19.14 -0.22
CA MET A 1 -9.39 17.96 -0.03
C MET A 1 -9.52 17.56 1.42
N GLY A 2 -9.70 16.27 1.67
CA GLY A 2 -9.97 15.71 2.98
C GLY A 2 -9.75 14.21 2.95
N ASN A 3 -9.27 13.67 4.06
CA ASN A 3 -9.00 12.25 4.26
C ASN A 3 -10.06 11.59 5.15
N GLU A 4 -11.06 12.33 5.60
CA GLU A 4 -12.21 11.82 6.33
C GLU A 4 -13.38 11.59 5.36
N VAL A 5 -13.89 10.35 5.34
CA VAL A 5 -14.99 9.93 4.49
C VAL A 5 -16.20 9.66 5.35
N PHE A 6 -17.26 10.42 5.11
CA PHE A 6 -18.54 10.30 5.83
C PHE A 6 -19.49 9.31 5.16
N GLU A 7 -19.40 9.14 3.84
CA GLU A 7 -20.36 8.37 3.06
C GLU A 7 -19.67 7.55 1.96
N LEU A 8 -20.10 6.31 1.78
CA LEU A 8 -19.75 5.41 0.67
C LEU A 8 -21.05 4.77 0.15
N ASP A 9 -21.30 4.85 -1.16
CA ASP A 9 -22.51 4.31 -1.80
C ASP A 9 -23.84 4.78 -1.19
N GLY A 10 -23.92 6.02 -0.70
CA GLY A 10 -25.13 6.55 -0.05
C GLY A 10 -25.31 6.13 1.41
N GLU A 11 -24.37 5.37 1.97
CA GLU A 11 -24.41 4.89 3.35
C GLU A 11 -23.28 5.49 4.19
N PRO A 12 -23.45 5.66 5.52
CA PRO A 12 -22.37 6.11 6.39
C PRO A 12 -21.16 5.18 6.27
N ALA A 13 -19.97 5.76 6.07
CA ALA A 13 -18.76 5.01 5.76
C ALA A 13 -18.41 3.99 6.85
N LEU A 14 -18.51 4.38 8.13
CA LEU A 14 -18.23 3.47 9.24
C LEU A 14 -19.23 2.32 9.31
N ALA A 15 -20.52 2.60 9.11
CA ALA A 15 -21.57 1.58 9.11
C ALA A 15 -21.34 0.53 8.00
N LEU A 16 -20.96 0.99 6.81
CA LEU A 16 -20.60 0.12 5.69
C LEU A 16 -19.39 -0.75 6.04
N TYR A 17 -18.34 -0.17 6.61
CA TYR A 17 -17.17 -0.92 7.09
C TYR A 17 -17.55 -1.98 8.13
N ARG A 18 -18.35 -1.64 9.15
CA ARG A 18 -18.81 -2.58 10.17
C ARG A 18 -19.54 -3.77 9.57
N ARG A 19 -20.42 -3.50 8.59
CA ARG A 19 -21.17 -4.54 7.88
C ARG A 19 -20.26 -5.49 7.09
N TYR A 20 -19.25 -4.98 6.39
CA TYR A 20 -18.33 -5.80 5.61
C TYR A 20 -17.32 -6.58 6.46
N LEU A 21 -16.84 -5.99 7.55
CA LEU A 21 -15.86 -6.62 8.44
C LEU A 21 -16.49 -7.65 9.38
N GLY A 22 -17.80 -7.56 9.64
CA GLY A 22 -18.49 -8.46 10.57
C GLY A 22 -17.84 -8.41 11.95
N GLU A 23 -17.47 -9.58 12.48
CA GLU A 23 -16.81 -9.71 13.80
C GLU A 23 -15.47 -8.94 13.88
N LEU A 24 -14.78 -8.74 12.76
CA LEU A 24 -13.52 -7.99 12.74
C LEU A 24 -13.72 -6.49 12.98
N ALA A 25 -14.96 -5.99 12.92
CA ALA A 25 -15.28 -4.59 13.15
C ALA A 25 -15.02 -4.14 14.60
N ASP A 26 -15.02 -5.08 15.56
CA ASP A 26 -14.74 -4.78 16.97
C ASP A 26 -13.27 -4.40 17.20
N GLY A 27 -12.39 -4.79 16.27
CA GLY A 27 -10.97 -4.42 16.29
C GLY A 27 -10.63 -3.13 15.54
N LEU A 28 -11.62 -2.38 15.05
CA LEU A 28 -11.38 -1.10 14.39
C LEU A 28 -10.82 -0.05 15.38
N PRO A 29 -9.93 0.85 14.93
CA PRO A 29 -9.44 0.99 13.55
C PRO A 29 -8.34 -0.03 13.18
N GLY A 30 -7.76 -0.76 14.14
CA GLY A 30 -6.60 -1.63 13.92
C GLY A 30 -6.82 -2.72 12.86
N THR A 31 -7.97 -3.41 12.90
CA THR A 31 -8.34 -4.41 11.87
C THR A 31 -8.56 -3.79 10.50
N GLY A 32 -8.86 -2.49 10.41
CA GLY A 32 -9.02 -1.75 9.16
C GLY A 32 -7.76 -1.72 8.30
N LEU A 33 -6.59 -1.97 8.88
CA LEU A 33 -5.35 -2.16 8.14
C LEU A 33 -5.43 -3.34 7.15
N LEU A 34 -6.21 -4.38 7.47
CA LEU A 34 -6.41 -5.53 6.59
C LEU A 34 -7.40 -5.23 5.46
N PHE A 35 -8.08 -4.08 5.51
CA PHE A 35 -9.17 -3.74 4.58
C PHE A 35 -9.04 -2.29 4.06
N PRO A 36 -7.93 -1.95 3.37
CA PRO A 36 -7.80 -0.62 2.79
C PRO A 36 -8.78 -0.43 1.62
N LEU A 37 -8.97 0.82 1.18
CA LEU A 37 -9.68 1.11 -0.06
C LEU A 37 -8.70 1.23 -1.22
N GLN A 38 -9.02 0.59 -2.33
CA GLN A 38 -8.53 1.03 -3.63
C GLN A 38 -9.40 2.20 -4.09
N VAL A 39 -8.77 3.32 -4.41
CA VAL A 39 -9.43 4.55 -4.86
C VAL A 39 -8.99 4.86 -6.27
N ARG A 40 -9.96 5.04 -7.18
CA ARG A 40 -9.73 5.46 -8.57
C ARG A 40 -10.47 6.76 -8.85
N THR A 41 -9.74 7.70 -9.44
CA THR A 41 -10.26 9.00 -9.90
C THR A 41 -10.12 9.08 -11.42
N ASP A 42 -10.92 9.92 -12.07
CA ASP A 42 -10.90 10.03 -13.54
C ASP A 42 -9.66 10.80 -14.06
N ASP A 43 -9.00 11.57 -13.21
CA ASP A 43 -7.78 12.34 -13.53
C ASP A 43 -6.49 11.52 -13.40
N ARG A 44 -6.56 10.31 -12.83
CA ARG A 44 -5.40 9.42 -12.65
C ARG A 44 -5.61 8.09 -13.37
N PRO A 45 -4.63 7.61 -14.15
CA PRO A 45 -4.77 6.35 -14.87
C PRO A 45 -4.74 5.13 -13.93
N GLU A 46 -3.96 5.22 -12.85
CA GLU A 46 -3.71 4.13 -11.92
C GLU A 46 -4.45 4.38 -10.61
N PRO A 47 -5.10 3.36 -10.03
CA PRO A 47 -5.71 3.50 -8.72
C PRO A 47 -4.65 3.54 -7.62
N VAL A 48 -5.00 4.16 -6.49
CA VAL A 48 -4.16 4.28 -5.30
C VAL A 48 -4.80 3.56 -4.12
N VAL A 49 -3.99 3.08 -3.18
CA VAL A 49 -4.49 2.44 -1.96
C VAL A 49 -4.55 3.47 -0.83
N ARG A 50 -5.60 3.39 -0.01
CA ARG A 50 -5.84 4.27 1.14
C ARG A 50 -6.09 3.43 2.38
N THR A 51 -5.18 3.55 3.33
CA THR A 51 -5.25 2.81 4.59
C THR A 51 -6.16 3.53 5.57
N LEU A 52 -7.08 2.80 6.19
CA LEU A 52 -7.90 3.27 7.30
C LEU A 52 -7.00 3.51 8.52
N LEU A 53 -7.06 4.71 9.08
CA LEU A 53 -6.27 5.11 10.25
C LEU A 53 -7.13 5.32 11.50
N ALA A 54 -8.34 5.86 11.34
CA ALA A 54 -9.23 6.15 12.46
C ALA A 54 -10.70 6.03 12.06
N ILE A 55 -11.56 5.98 13.06
CA ILE A 55 -13.02 5.96 12.93
C ILE A 55 -13.62 7.02 13.87
N ASP A 56 -14.76 7.56 13.51
CA ASP A 56 -15.57 8.43 14.38
C ASP A 56 -16.99 7.87 14.49
N GLU A 57 -17.38 7.51 15.70
CA GLU A 57 -18.71 6.94 15.99
C GLU A 57 -19.83 7.98 15.96
N GLN A 58 -19.53 9.23 16.28
CA GLN A 58 -20.53 10.30 16.33
C GLN A 58 -20.95 10.71 14.92
N THR A 59 -19.97 10.84 14.02
CA THR A 59 -20.19 11.22 12.62
C THR A 59 -20.36 10.02 11.69
N GLN A 60 -20.12 8.79 12.19
CA GLN A 60 -20.10 7.55 11.41
C GLN A 60 -19.11 7.60 10.23
N SER A 61 -17.98 8.27 10.43
CA SER A 61 -16.95 8.51 9.41
C SER A 61 -15.73 7.61 9.58
N VAL A 62 -14.91 7.57 8.54
CA VAL A 62 -13.63 6.85 8.51
C VAL A 62 -12.53 7.79 8.02
N THR A 63 -11.42 7.87 8.76
CA THR A 63 -10.24 8.65 8.37
C THR A 63 -9.20 7.76 7.70
N PHE A 64 -8.66 8.22 6.57
CA PHE A 64 -7.64 7.54 5.77
C PHE A 64 -6.28 8.25 5.84
N ALA A 65 -5.22 7.54 5.46
CA ALA A 65 -3.85 8.06 5.49
C ALA A 65 -3.54 9.14 4.43
N ALA A 66 -4.42 9.32 3.46
CA ALA A 66 -4.32 10.34 2.43
C ALA A 66 -5.71 10.71 1.90
N ASP A 67 -5.77 11.78 1.12
CA ASP A 67 -7.01 12.30 0.56
C ASP A 67 -7.77 11.25 -0.28
N ILE A 68 -9.09 11.32 -0.17
CA ILE A 68 -10.05 10.59 -1.01
C ILE A 68 -10.95 11.62 -1.69
N PRO A 69 -10.72 11.94 -2.97
CA PRO A 69 -11.53 12.93 -3.68
C PRO A 69 -13.00 12.51 -3.76
N GLN A 70 -13.92 13.45 -3.61
CA GLN A 70 -15.35 13.19 -3.76
C GLN A 70 -15.65 12.74 -5.20
N GLY A 71 -16.55 11.77 -5.35
CA GLY A 71 -16.89 11.18 -6.65
C GLY A 71 -15.91 10.10 -7.12
N SER A 72 -14.85 9.81 -6.35
CA SER A 72 -13.97 8.68 -6.64
C SER A 72 -14.72 7.35 -6.59
N ARG A 73 -14.25 6.39 -7.38
CA ARG A 73 -14.66 4.98 -7.23
C ARG A 73 -13.79 4.33 -6.16
N ALA A 74 -14.42 3.89 -5.09
CA ALA A 74 -13.76 3.13 -4.03
C ALA A 74 -14.09 1.64 -4.16
N GLN A 75 -13.10 0.79 -3.88
CA GLN A 75 -13.28 -0.66 -3.76
C GLN A 75 -12.63 -1.14 -2.47
N LEU A 76 -13.41 -1.79 -1.61
CA LEU A 76 -12.88 -2.42 -0.40
C LEU A 76 -11.95 -3.56 -0.79
N MET A 77 -10.73 -3.53 -0.28
CA MET A 77 -9.74 -4.58 -0.47
C MET A 77 -9.70 -5.50 0.76
N ARG A 78 -9.08 -6.66 0.59
CA ARG A 78 -8.63 -7.50 1.70
C ARG A 78 -7.17 -7.83 1.48
N THR A 79 -6.33 -7.45 2.42
CA THR A 79 -4.89 -7.70 2.32
C THR A 79 -4.60 -9.19 2.51
N ASN A 80 -3.74 -9.72 1.65
CA ASN A 80 -3.22 -11.08 1.70
C ASN A 80 -1.69 -11.01 1.70
N VAL A 81 -1.02 -11.76 2.59
CA VAL A 81 0.44 -11.73 2.72
C VAL A 81 1.11 -12.14 1.41
N ASP A 82 0.66 -13.21 0.77
CA ASP A 82 1.27 -13.66 -0.49
C ASP A 82 1.10 -12.60 -1.59
N GLY A 83 -0.05 -11.91 -1.61
CA GLY A 83 -0.26 -10.78 -2.53
C GLY A 83 0.62 -9.57 -2.24
N LEU A 84 1.05 -9.36 -0.98
CA LEU A 84 2.06 -8.36 -0.66
C LEU A 84 3.42 -8.79 -1.21
N LEU A 85 3.84 -10.03 -0.99
CA LEU A 85 5.10 -10.58 -1.49
C LEU A 85 5.18 -10.50 -3.03
N ASP A 86 4.13 -10.92 -3.74
CA ASP A 86 4.00 -10.77 -5.20
C ASP A 86 4.15 -9.30 -5.63
N GLY A 87 3.60 -8.38 -4.84
CA GLY A 87 3.74 -6.94 -5.06
C GLY A 87 5.18 -6.45 -4.91
N ALA A 88 5.94 -6.98 -3.95
CA ALA A 88 7.34 -6.66 -3.72
C ALA A 88 8.22 -7.18 -4.87
N GLU A 89 8.01 -8.43 -5.29
CA GLU A 89 8.69 -9.02 -6.46
C GLU A 89 8.46 -8.19 -7.72
N ARG A 90 7.22 -7.77 -7.97
CA ARG A 90 6.89 -6.92 -9.11
C ARG A 90 7.54 -5.55 -9.05
N ALA A 91 7.67 -4.97 -7.86
CA ALA A 91 8.37 -3.70 -7.69
C ALA A 91 9.88 -3.85 -7.99
N ALA A 92 10.49 -4.95 -7.54
CA ALA A 92 11.88 -5.29 -7.86
C ALA A 92 12.10 -5.51 -9.37
N ALA A 93 11.22 -6.27 -10.04
CA ALA A 93 11.28 -6.50 -11.48
C ALA A 93 11.17 -5.19 -12.30
N GLN A 94 10.38 -4.22 -11.83
CA GLN A 94 10.26 -2.91 -12.47
C GLN A 94 11.50 -2.04 -12.24
N ALA A 95 12.13 -2.15 -11.06
CA ALA A 95 13.32 -1.38 -10.72
C ALA A 95 14.61 -1.92 -11.38
N ALA A 96 14.64 -3.20 -11.77
CA ALA A 96 15.76 -3.80 -12.50
C ALA A 96 15.26 -4.53 -13.76
N PRO A 97 15.05 -3.82 -14.88
CA PRO A 97 14.55 -4.42 -16.11
C PRO A 97 15.45 -5.55 -16.63
N ALA A 98 14.86 -6.49 -17.38
CA ALA A 98 15.56 -7.62 -17.95
C ALA A 98 16.83 -7.21 -18.72
N GLY A 99 17.93 -7.93 -18.47
CA GLY A 99 19.26 -7.63 -19.06
C GLY A 99 20.12 -6.70 -18.21
N THR A 100 19.59 -6.16 -17.12
CA THR A 100 20.37 -5.46 -16.11
C THR A 100 21.36 -6.41 -15.44
N SER A 101 22.65 -6.03 -15.35
CA SER A 101 23.71 -6.85 -14.76
C SER A 101 24.79 -5.97 -14.15
N GLY A 102 25.58 -6.54 -13.24
CA GLY A 102 26.65 -5.84 -12.52
C GLY A 102 26.29 -5.49 -11.07
N PRO A 103 27.21 -4.88 -10.32
CA PRO A 103 26.98 -4.46 -8.95
C PRO A 103 25.81 -3.48 -8.86
N MET A 104 24.88 -3.77 -7.96
CA MET A 104 23.67 -2.97 -7.77
C MET A 104 23.45 -2.69 -6.28
N LEU A 105 23.08 -1.46 -5.96
CA LEU A 105 22.48 -1.10 -4.68
C LEU A 105 20.97 -0.97 -4.86
N ALA A 106 20.20 -1.73 -4.10
CA ALA A 106 18.75 -1.58 -4.00
C ALA A 106 18.38 -0.89 -2.67
N VAL A 107 17.68 0.23 -2.77
CA VAL A 107 17.08 0.92 -1.62
C VAL A 107 15.59 0.58 -1.58
N ALA A 108 15.24 -0.29 -0.65
CA ALA A 108 13.91 -0.85 -0.42
C ALA A 108 13.18 -0.07 0.68
N ILE A 109 12.14 0.67 0.33
CA ILE A 109 11.29 1.39 1.30
C ILE A 109 9.91 0.77 1.27
N SER A 110 9.47 0.21 2.39
CA SER A 110 8.19 -0.51 2.48
C SER A 110 7.26 0.16 3.48
N CYS A 111 5.96 0.17 3.18
CA CYS A 111 4.98 0.74 4.10
C CYS A 111 4.92 -0.08 5.38
N VAL A 112 4.94 0.58 6.55
CA VAL A 112 4.79 -0.06 7.87
C VAL A 112 3.50 -0.86 7.98
N GLY A 113 2.47 -0.50 7.20
CA GLY A 113 1.25 -1.29 7.06
C GLY A 113 1.52 -2.72 6.61
N ARG A 114 2.47 -2.93 5.71
CA ARG A 114 2.86 -4.26 5.22
C ARG A 114 3.54 -5.07 6.32
N ARG A 115 4.47 -4.47 7.06
CA ARG A 115 5.10 -5.10 8.25
C ARG A 115 4.06 -5.58 9.26
N MET A 116 3.08 -4.74 9.56
CA MET A 116 2.02 -5.08 10.52
C MET A 116 1.14 -6.24 10.03
N VAL A 117 0.86 -6.32 8.72
CA VAL A 117 0.08 -7.44 8.14
C VAL A 117 0.91 -8.72 8.02
N MET A 118 2.18 -8.63 7.65
CA MET A 118 3.06 -9.80 7.46
C MET A 118 3.55 -10.37 8.79
N SER A 119 3.64 -9.56 9.86
CA SER A 119 4.05 -9.99 11.19
C SER A 119 5.40 -10.72 11.15
N GLU A 120 5.46 -12.00 11.54
CA GLU A 120 6.69 -12.82 11.52
C GLU A 120 7.23 -13.07 10.11
N ARG A 121 6.41 -12.92 9.06
CA ARG A 121 6.78 -13.10 7.65
C ARG A 121 7.41 -11.85 7.01
N THR A 122 7.78 -10.86 7.83
CA THR A 122 8.33 -9.58 7.35
C THR A 122 9.67 -9.77 6.60
N GLU A 123 10.48 -10.75 6.97
CA GLU A 123 11.75 -11.04 6.31
C GLU A 123 11.57 -11.56 4.87
N GLU A 124 10.47 -12.29 4.61
CA GLU A 124 10.14 -12.81 3.28
C GLU A 124 9.99 -11.69 2.25
N GLU A 125 9.57 -10.49 2.64
CA GLU A 125 9.47 -9.35 1.71
C GLU A 125 10.83 -8.92 1.17
N ALA A 126 11.85 -8.87 2.04
CA ALA A 126 13.20 -8.50 1.64
C ALA A 126 13.86 -9.58 0.79
N GLU A 127 13.56 -10.85 1.07
CA GLU A 127 14.03 -11.99 0.28
C GLU A 127 13.35 -12.04 -1.10
N ALA A 128 12.04 -11.79 -1.14
CA ALA A 128 11.25 -11.77 -2.36
C ALA A 128 11.81 -10.74 -3.37
N THR A 129 12.15 -9.53 -2.92
CA THR A 129 12.78 -8.53 -3.80
C THR A 129 14.16 -8.97 -4.29
N LEU A 130 15.01 -9.47 -3.38
CA LEU A 130 16.36 -9.94 -3.74
C LEU A 130 16.35 -11.12 -4.71
N SER A 131 15.33 -11.98 -4.64
CA SER A 131 15.19 -13.15 -5.53
C SER A 131 15.01 -12.77 -7.01
N VAL A 132 14.50 -11.56 -7.25
CA VAL A 132 14.23 -11.02 -8.59
C VAL A 132 15.39 -10.15 -9.09
N LEU A 133 16.13 -9.52 -8.19
CA LEU A 133 17.23 -8.62 -8.53
C LEU A 133 18.47 -9.40 -9.00
N PRO A 134 19.38 -8.78 -9.78
CA PRO A 134 20.61 -9.43 -10.24
C PRO A 134 21.43 -10.03 -9.08
N PRO A 135 22.07 -11.19 -9.27
CA PRO A 135 22.93 -11.79 -8.26
C PRO A 135 24.03 -10.83 -7.79
N GLY A 136 24.23 -10.75 -6.47
CA GLY A 136 25.21 -9.85 -5.86
C GLY A 136 24.70 -8.44 -5.58
N THR A 137 23.40 -8.17 -5.80
CA THR A 137 22.76 -6.93 -5.36
C THR A 137 22.86 -6.77 -3.84
N VAL A 138 23.30 -5.59 -3.39
CA VAL A 138 23.26 -5.20 -1.98
C VAL A 138 21.94 -4.47 -1.75
N GLN A 139 21.15 -4.94 -0.79
CA GLN A 139 19.88 -4.32 -0.43
C GLN A 139 19.95 -3.65 0.94
N VAL A 140 19.47 -2.42 1.01
CA VAL A 140 19.30 -1.64 2.24
C VAL A 140 17.89 -1.06 2.27
N GLY A 141 17.37 -0.70 3.44
CA GLY A 141 15.99 -0.24 3.51
C GLY A 141 15.46 -0.01 4.92
N PHE A 142 14.20 0.42 4.99
CA PHE A 142 13.44 0.55 6.23
C PHE A 142 11.93 0.61 5.95
N TYR A 143 11.14 0.48 7.01
CA TYR A 143 9.69 0.66 6.94
C TYR A 143 9.28 2.11 7.18
N SER A 144 8.47 2.71 6.30
CA SER A 144 7.99 4.10 6.39
C SER A 144 6.48 4.20 6.60
N TYR A 145 5.97 5.38 6.95
CA TYR A 145 4.53 5.66 7.10
C TYR A 145 3.88 6.12 5.78
N GLY A 146 4.34 5.57 4.66
CA GLY A 146 3.93 5.94 3.30
C GLY A 146 5.13 6.20 2.40
N GLU A 147 4.94 5.98 1.11
CA GLU A 147 5.97 6.12 0.09
C GLU A 147 5.50 7.11 -0.97
N ILE A 148 6.33 8.09 -1.29
CA ILE A 148 6.10 8.99 -2.41
C ILE A 148 6.98 8.51 -3.55
N SER A 149 6.36 7.95 -4.59
CA SER A 149 7.10 7.41 -5.72
C SER A 149 6.34 7.57 -7.03
N PRO A 150 7.06 7.74 -8.15
CA PRO A 150 6.43 7.80 -9.45
C PRO A 150 5.84 6.43 -9.82
N ARG A 151 4.65 6.47 -10.43
CA ARG A 151 4.06 5.34 -11.16
C ARG A 151 3.58 5.88 -12.51
N GLY A 152 4.35 5.62 -13.55
CA GLY A 152 4.17 6.28 -14.85
C GLY A 152 4.56 7.77 -14.77
N SER A 153 3.70 8.66 -15.28
CA SER A 153 3.94 10.11 -15.29
C SER A 153 3.53 10.83 -14.00
N PHE A 154 2.98 10.11 -13.02
CA PHE A 154 2.41 10.68 -11.81
C PHE A 154 3.21 10.25 -10.59
N CYS A 155 3.32 11.17 -9.63
CA CYS A 155 3.88 10.89 -8.31
C CYS A 155 2.75 10.99 -7.29
N ASP A 156 2.59 9.95 -6.48
CA ASP A 156 1.52 9.82 -5.51
C ASP A 156 2.05 9.34 -4.17
N LEU A 157 1.29 9.63 -3.11
CA LEU A 157 1.46 8.98 -1.82
C LEU A 157 0.79 7.61 -1.87
N HIS A 158 1.61 6.58 -1.77
CA HIS A 158 1.20 5.19 -1.78
C HIS A 158 1.11 4.64 -0.36
N ASN A 159 0.12 3.78 -0.11
CA ASN A 159 -0.06 3.08 1.15
C ASN A 159 -0.11 1.58 0.89
N GLN A 160 0.35 0.77 1.85
CA GLN A 160 0.44 -0.68 1.70
C GLN A 160 1.26 -1.14 0.47
N THR A 161 2.20 -0.30 0.08
CA THR A 161 3.09 -0.49 -1.07
C THR A 161 4.54 -0.63 -0.63
N MET A 162 5.37 -1.00 -1.58
CA MET A 162 6.82 -0.96 -1.47
C MET A 162 7.37 -0.22 -2.68
N THR A 163 8.33 0.67 -2.44
CA THR A 163 9.07 1.39 -3.47
C THR A 163 10.51 0.91 -3.46
N LEU A 164 11.03 0.55 -4.63
CA LEU A 164 12.44 0.21 -4.81
C LEU A 164 13.11 1.23 -5.72
N THR A 165 14.27 1.70 -5.28
CA THR A 165 15.20 2.47 -6.09
C THR A 165 16.47 1.65 -6.28
N THR A 166 16.86 1.41 -7.52
CA THR A 166 18.10 0.71 -7.86
C THR A 166 19.14 1.72 -8.36
N ILE A 167 20.39 1.54 -7.94
CA ILE A 167 21.53 2.36 -8.33
C ILE A 167 22.63 1.42 -8.83
N MET A 168 23.18 1.74 -9.99
CA MET A 168 24.27 0.99 -10.61
C MET A 168 25.26 1.93 -11.27
N GLU A 169 26.50 1.49 -11.39
CA GLU A 169 27.50 2.15 -12.23
C GLU A 169 27.44 1.56 -13.64
N LEU A 170 27.70 2.41 -14.64
CA LEU A 170 27.78 2.03 -16.05
C LEU A 170 29.21 1.61 -16.44
#